data_AF-A0A4Q3BU86-F1
#
_entry.id   AF-A0A4Q3BU86-F1
#
_cell.length_a   1.000
_cell.length_b   1.000
_cell.length_c   1.000
_cell.angle_alpha   90.00
_cell.angle_beta   90.00
_cell.angle_gamma   90.00
#
_symmetry.space_group_name_H-M   'P 1'
#
loop_
_entity.id
_entity.type
_entity.pdbx_description
1 polymer ?
#
loop_
_entity_poly.entity_id
_entity_poly.type
_entity_poly.pdbx_seq_one_letter_code
_entity_poly.pdbx_strand_id
1 'polypeptide(L)'
;MSELSDVEQADRLGRRRARMLPVLAIFFLIQQAAFFSNPPAERAVDHVRIGAWVAMSAAILLALHTGGALFRSPAVRAMLNDEPTRANRAAATHWGFIAAMVAGMLVYVFQGVTHFTTREAIHLIVSAGLVAALLRFGMLERRAHA
;
A
#
# COMPACT_ATOMS: atom_id res chain seq x y z
N MET A 1 26.13 22.92 9.66
CA MET A 1 24.97 23.36 8.84
C MET A 1 24.20 22.21 8.18
N SER A 2 24.70 20.96 8.13
CA SER A 2 23.97 19.84 7.49
C SER A 2 22.90 19.21 8.38
N GLU A 3 23.12 19.06 9.70
CA GLU A 3 22.17 18.35 10.57
C GLU A 3 20.81 19.03 10.70
N LEU A 4 20.78 20.36 10.89
CA LEU A 4 19.53 21.13 10.92
C LEU A 4 18.74 20.99 9.61
N SER A 5 19.46 20.93 8.46
CA SER A 5 18.85 20.69 7.15
C SER A 5 18.32 19.25 7.01
N ASP A 6 19.02 18.26 7.56
CA ASP A 6 18.59 16.85 7.52
C ASP A 6 17.37 16.61 8.41
N VAL A 7 17.31 17.26 9.58
CA VAL A 7 16.15 17.26 10.47
C VAL A 7 14.92 17.87 9.77
N GLU A 8 15.07 19.05 9.18
CA GLU A 8 13.96 19.73 8.49
C GLU A 8 13.49 18.93 7.27
N GLN A 9 14.42 18.30 6.53
CA GLN A 9 14.09 17.44 5.41
C GLN A 9 13.35 16.17 5.87
N ALA A 10 13.79 15.53 6.95
CA ALA A 10 13.13 14.35 7.51
C ALA A 10 11.70 14.68 7.97
N ASP A 11 11.50 15.80 8.67
CA ASP A 11 10.17 16.20 9.13
C ASP A 11 9.21 16.54 7.96
N ARG A 12 9.67 17.27 6.94
CA ARG A 12 8.86 17.52 5.72
C ARG A 12 8.49 16.22 5.01
N LEU A 13 9.42 15.26 4.93
CA LEU A 13 9.18 13.96 4.31
C LEU A 13 8.22 13.09 5.13
N GLY A 14 8.33 13.10 6.46
CA GLY A 14 7.39 12.41 7.36
C GLY A 14 5.96 12.92 7.17
N ARG A 15 5.77 14.24 7.21
CA ARG A 15 4.46 14.89 6.99
C ARG A 15 3.90 14.66 5.58
N ARG A 16 4.76 14.53 4.56
CA ARG A 16 4.34 14.18 3.19
C ARG A 16 3.91 12.72 3.10
N ARG A 17 4.67 11.80 3.68
CA ARG A 17 4.37 10.36 3.73
C ARG A 17 3.03 10.08 4.40
N ALA A 18 2.79 10.69 5.56
CA ALA A 18 1.55 10.56 6.33
C ALA A 18 0.30 10.98 5.54
N ARG A 19 0.44 11.89 4.57
CA ARG A 19 -0.66 12.34 3.70
C ARG A 19 -0.77 11.56 2.40
N MET A 20 0.36 11.22 1.76
CA MET A 20 0.35 10.58 0.44
C MET A 20 -0.11 9.12 0.47
N LEU A 21 0.24 8.35 1.51
CA LEU A 21 -0.07 6.92 1.54
C LEU A 21 -1.59 6.62 1.65
N PRO A 22 -2.39 7.34 2.46
CA PRO A 22 -3.85 7.23 2.41
C PRO A 22 -4.45 7.60 1.06
N VAL A 23 -3.94 8.66 0.42
CA VAL A 23 -4.40 9.09 -0.90
C VAL A 23 -4.13 8.02 -1.94
N LEU A 24 -2.95 7.39 -1.87
CA LEU A 24 -2.59 6.28 -2.75
C LEU A 24 -3.51 5.07 -2.54
N ALA A 25 -3.93 4.79 -1.30
CA ALA A 25 -4.91 3.75 -1.01
C ALA A 25 -6.27 4.03 -1.67
N ILE A 26 -6.74 5.28 -1.61
CA ILE A 26 -7.98 5.72 -2.26
C ILE A 26 -7.88 5.55 -3.78
N PHE A 27 -6.79 6.03 -4.39
CA PHE A 27 -6.56 5.83 -5.83
C PHE A 27 -6.53 4.36 -6.23
N PHE A 28 -5.91 3.52 -5.40
CA PHE A 28 -5.82 2.09 -5.64
C PHE A 28 -7.19 1.40 -5.57
N LEU A 29 -8.05 1.81 -4.62
CA LEU A 29 -9.45 1.36 -4.55
C LEU A 29 -10.27 1.79 -5.76
N ILE A 30 -10.09 3.03 -6.25
CA ILE A 30 -10.76 3.50 -7.47
C ILE A 30 -10.35 2.65 -8.68
N GLN A 31 -9.06 2.32 -8.81
CA GLN A 31 -8.58 1.42 -9.86
C GLN A 31 -9.16 0.01 -9.74
N GLN A 32 -9.33 -0.50 -8.51
CA GLN A 32 -9.97 -1.78 -8.25
C GLN A 32 -11.43 -1.79 -8.73
N ALA A 33 -12.22 -0.75 -8.42
CA ALA A 33 -13.59 -0.65 -8.90
C ALA A 33 -13.66 -0.66 -10.44
N ALA A 34 -12.78 0.10 -11.10
CA ALA A 34 -12.70 0.11 -12.55
C ALA A 34 -12.35 -1.26 -13.13
N PHE A 35 -11.56 -2.09 -12.44
CA PHE A 35 -11.17 -3.44 -12.90
C PHE A 35 -12.39 -4.34 -13.03
N PHE A 36 -13.23 -4.39 -12.01
CA PHE A 36 -14.44 -5.22 -12.01
C PHE A 36 -15.53 -4.69 -12.96
N SER A 37 -15.57 -3.38 -13.26
CA SER A 37 -16.52 -2.83 -14.24
C SER A 37 -16.16 -3.13 -15.71
N ASN A 38 -14.89 -3.41 -16.01
CA ASN A 38 -14.41 -3.63 -17.37
C ASN A 38 -13.42 -4.82 -17.39
N PRO A 39 -13.91 -6.06 -17.39
CA PRO A 39 -13.06 -7.24 -17.39
C PRO A 39 -12.22 -7.32 -18.69
N PRO A 40 -10.95 -7.75 -18.61
CA PRO A 40 -10.06 -7.86 -19.77
C PRO A 40 -10.63 -8.74 -20.89
N ALA A 41 -10.54 -8.27 -22.14
CA ALA A 41 -10.96 -8.98 -23.35
C ALA A 41 -9.76 -9.43 -24.20
N GLU A 42 -8.62 -9.71 -23.55
CA GLU A 42 -7.34 -10.08 -24.17
C GLU A 42 -6.77 -9.06 -25.17
N ARG A 43 -7.06 -7.77 -24.96
CA ARG A 43 -6.50 -6.69 -25.80
C ARG A 43 -5.12 -6.28 -25.28
N ALA A 44 -4.26 -5.75 -26.15
CA ALA A 44 -2.95 -5.23 -25.75
C ALA A 44 -3.02 -4.20 -24.59
N VAL A 45 -4.08 -3.38 -24.57
CA VAL A 45 -4.36 -2.41 -23.50
C VAL A 45 -4.59 -3.09 -22.15
N ASP A 46 -5.17 -4.30 -22.14
CA ASP A 46 -5.41 -5.05 -20.92
C ASP A 46 -4.11 -5.54 -20.29
N HIS A 47 -3.12 -5.94 -21.11
CA HIS A 47 -1.80 -6.31 -20.61
C HIS A 47 -1.07 -5.12 -19.98
N VAL A 48 -1.19 -3.93 -20.58
CA VAL A 48 -0.64 -2.68 -20.00
C VAL A 48 -1.31 -2.39 -18.66
N ARG A 49 -2.64 -2.53 -18.58
CA ARG A 49 -3.41 -2.32 -17.35
C ARG A 49 -3.00 -3.30 -16.24
N ILE A 50 -2.86 -4.58 -16.55
CA ILE A 50 -2.40 -5.60 -15.61
C ILE A 50 -0.98 -5.26 -15.14
N GLY A 51 -0.07 -4.95 -16.07
CA GLY A 51 1.31 -4.57 -15.74
C GLY A 51 1.38 -3.33 -14.84
N ALA A 52 0.56 -2.31 -15.12
CA ALA A 52 0.46 -1.11 -14.30
C ALA A 52 -0.04 -1.42 -12.87
N TRP A 53 -1.04 -2.28 -12.73
CA TRP A 53 -1.54 -2.70 -11.42
C TRP A 53 -0.51 -3.48 -10.61
N VAL A 54 0.20 -4.43 -11.26
CA VAL A 54 1.29 -5.18 -10.61
C VAL A 54 2.41 -4.24 -10.17
N ALA A 55 2.85 -3.34 -11.06
CA ALA A 55 3.90 -2.37 -10.76
C ALA A 55 3.51 -1.44 -9.60
N MET A 56 2.26 -0.95 -9.59
CA MET A 56 1.73 -0.13 -8.50
C MET A 56 1.69 -0.91 -7.18
N SER A 57 1.19 -2.14 -7.21
CA SER A 57 1.11 -3.02 -6.03
C SER A 57 2.49 -3.29 -5.44
N ALA A 58 3.48 -3.58 -6.30
CA ALA A 58 4.87 -3.77 -5.91
C ALA A 58 5.48 -2.49 -5.33
N ALA A 59 5.22 -1.32 -5.95
CA ALA A 59 5.70 -0.04 -5.46
C ALA A 59 5.12 0.31 -4.08
N ILE A 60 3.83 0.03 -3.85
CA ILE A 60 3.17 0.19 -2.55
C ILE A 60 3.82 -0.71 -1.51
N LEU A 61 3.97 -2.00 -1.83
CA LEU A 61 4.54 -2.97 -0.91
C LEU A 61 5.98 -2.58 -0.55
N LEU A 62 6.77 -2.15 -1.53
CA LEU A 62 8.14 -1.68 -1.32
C LEU A 62 8.17 -0.40 -0.46
N ALA A 63 7.28 0.55 -0.72
CA ALA A 63 7.17 1.78 0.06
C ALA A 63 6.80 1.49 1.51
N LEU A 64 5.84 0.59 1.73
CA LEU A 64 5.47 0.11 3.06
C LEU A 64 6.65 -0.59 3.73
N HIS A 65 7.31 -1.53 3.06
CA HIS A 65 8.41 -2.31 3.64
C HIS A 65 9.63 -1.45 4.01
N THR A 66 9.97 -0.47 3.18
CA THR A 66 11.21 0.32 3.28
C THR A 66 11.02 1.70 3.92
N GLY A 67 9.78 2.11 4.17
CA GLY A 67 9.44 3.42 4.73
C GLY A 67 9.48 4.58 3.73
N GLY A 68 9.62 4.31 2.43
CA GLY A 68 9.51 5.29 1.34
C GLY A 68 10.74 6.19 1.12
N ALA A 69 11.89 5.86 1.73
CA ALA A 69 13.10 6.69 1.73
C ALA A 69 14.34 5.99 1.15
N LEU A 70 14.17 5.01 0.26
CA LEU A 70 15.29 4.23 -0.32
C LEU A 70 16.35 5.11 -1.00
N PHE A 71 15.94 6.19 -1.66
CA PHE A 71 16.82 7.10 -2.40
C PHE A 71 17.32 8.29 -1.56
N ARG A 72 17.21 8.24 -0.22
CA ARG A 72 17.66 9.30 0.69
C ARG A 72 18.95 8.92 1.41
N SER A 73 19.65 9.92 1.94
CA SER A 73 20.89 9.70 2.69
C SER A 73 20.63 8.78 3.89
N PRO A 74 21.63 7.99 4.34
CA PRO A 74 21.49 7.11 5.49
C PRO A 74 21.03 7.84 6.76
N ALA A 75 21.52 9.07 6.97
CA ALA A 75 21.13 9.93 8.10
C ALA A 75 19.63 10.26 8.07
N VAL A 76 19.12 10.81 6.96
CA VAL A 76 17.70 11.14 6.80
C VAL A 76 16.83 9.88 6.87
N ARG A 77 17.30 8.75 6.34
CA ARG A 77 16.57 7.47 6.41
C ARG A 77 16.49 6.92 7.84
N ALA A 78 17.53 7.08 8.65
CA ALA A 78 17.52 6.70 10.05
C ALA A 78 16.51 7.54 10.84
N MET A 79 16.47 8.85 10.58
CA MET A 79 15.51 9.76 11.21
C MET A 79 14.06 9.46 10.78
N LEU A 80 13.84 9.15 9.50
CA LEU A 80 12.52 8.78 8.97
C LEU A 80 12.01 7.40 9.42
N ASN A 81 12.90 6.56 9.95
CA ASN A 81 12.60 5.22 10.47
C ASN A 81 12.89 5.15 11.98
N ASP A 82 12.46 6.18 12.68
CA ASP A 82 12.41 6.16 14.13
C ASP A 82 11.56 4.98 14.65
N GLU A 83 11.70 4.71 15.95
CA GLU A 83 11.03 3.60 16.60
C GLU A 83 9.49 3.64 16.45
N PRO A 84 8.82 4.81 16.60
CA PRO A 84 7.39 4.94 16.32
C PRO A 84 7.00 4.58 14.88
N THR A 85 7.71 5.10 13.86
CA THR A 85 7.41 4.77 12.46
C THR A 85 7.56 3.28 12.20
N ARG A 86 8.60 2.65 12.78
CA ARG A 86 8.83 1.21 12.66
C ARG A 86 7.69 0.40 13.29
N ALA A 87 7.22 0.80 14.47
CA ALA A 87 6.09 0.18 15.15
C ALA A 87 4.79 0.34 14.33
N ASN A 88 4.52 1.54 13.81
CA ASN A 88 3.37 1.82 12.95
C ASN A 88 3.37 0.95 11.69
N ARG A 89 4.53 0.79 11.07
CA ARG A 89 4.71 -0.08 9.91
C ARG A 89 4.47 -1.55 10.24
N ALA A 90 5.02 -2.04 11.35
CA ALA A 90 4.79 -3.42 11.78
C ALA A 90 3.29 -3.70 12.02
N ALA A 91 2.61 -2.77 12.70
CA ALA A 91 1.16 -2.85 12.90
C ALA A 91 0.39 -2.81 11.58
N ALA A 92 0.78 -1.95 10.65
CA ALA A 92 0.16 -1.86 9.33
C ALA A 92 0.31 -3.16 8.52
N THR A 93 1.52 -3.74 8.48
CA THR A 93 1.76 -5.01 7.80
C THR A 93 0.96 -6.15 8.43
N HIS A 94 0.85 -6.18 9.76
CA HIS A 94 0.02 -7.15 10.46
C HIS A 94 -1.46 -7.07 10.03
N TRP A 95 -2.03 -5.85 9.99
CA TRP A 95 -3.40 -5.65 9.52
C TRP A 95 -3.57 -5.98 8.03
N GLY A 96 -2.58 -5.66 7.20
CA GLY A 96 -2.58 -6.04 5.79
C GLY A 96 -2.57 -7.56 5.59
N PHE A 97 -1.76 -8.27 6.36
CA PHE A 97 -1.74 -9.74 6.34
C PHE A 97 -3.09 -10.33 6.76
N ILE A 98 -3.66 -9.87 7.87
CA ILE A 98 -5.00 -10.32 8.33
C ILE A 98 -6.04 -10.09 7.23
N ALA A 99 -6.06 -8.89 6.62
CA ALA A 99 -7.03 -8.57 5.58
C ALA A 99 -6.88 -9.46 4.33
N ALA A 100 -5.66 -9.75 3.90
CA ALA A 100 -5.40 -10.67 2.80
C ALA A 100 -5.86 -12.10 3.12
N MET A 101 -5.59 -12.58 4.34
CA MET A 101 -6.03 -13.91 4.79
C MET A 101 -7.55 -14.02 4.83
N VAL A 102 -8.24 -13.02 5.40
CA VAL A 102 -9.71 -12.96 5.42
C VAL A 102 -10.25 -12.91 4.00
N ALA A 103 -9.69 -12.09 3.11
CA ALA A 103 -10.12 -12.05 1.71
C ALA A 103 -9.98 -13.42 1.01
N GLY A 104 -8.87 -14.13 1.25
CA GLY A 104 -8.67 -15.49 0.72
C GLY A 104 -9.70 -16.49 1.25
N MET A 105 -10.01 -16.43 2.55
CA MET A 105 -11.06 -17.25 3.16
C MET A 105 -12.44 -16.95 2.56
N LEU A 106 -12.76 -15.68 2.35
CA LEU A 106 -14.02 -15.28 1.72
C LEU A 106 -14.11 -15.79 0.28
N VAL A 107 -13.04 -15.65 -0.52
CA VAL A 107 -12.99 -16.22 -1.88
C VAL A 107 -13.27 -17.72 -1.86
N TYR A 108 -12.65 -18.46 -0.94
CA TYR A 108 -12.87 -19.90 -0.80
C TYR A 108 -14.33 -20.23 -0.44
N VAL A 109 -14.90 -19.55 0.57
CA VAL A 109 -16.28 -19.79 1.02
C VAL A 109 -17.31 -19.46 -0.07
N PHE A 110 -17.10 -18.37 -0.81
CA PHE A 110 -18.05 -17.90 -1.82
C PHE A 110 -17.83 -18.50 -3.21
N GLN A 111 -16.80 -19.33 -3.42
CA GLN A 111 -16.52 -19.97 -4.71
C GLN A 111 -17.69 -20.85 -5.21
N GLY A 112 -18.49 -21.41 -4.29
CA GLY A 112 -19.69 -22.19 -4.64
C GLY A 112 -20.92 -21.36 -4.99
N VAL A 113 -20.91 -20.06 -4.71
CA VAL A 113 -22.02 -19.12 -4.97
C VAL A 113 -21.72 -18.25 -6.19
N THR A 114 -20.45 -17.84 -6.33
CA THR A 114 -19.98 -16.97 -7.42
C THR A 114 -18.73 -17.57 -8.04
N HIS A 115 -18.69 -17.64 -9.37
CA HIS A 115 -17.49 -18.03 -10.08
C HIS A 115 -16.50 -16.86 -10.11
N PHE A 116 -15.44 -16.98 -9.32
CA PHE A 116 -14.27 -16.10 -9.42
C PHE A 116 -13.27 -16.70 -10.39
N THR A 117 -12.78 -15.90 -11.33
CA THR A 117 -11.57 -16.26 -12.06
C THR A 117 -10.36 -16.20 -11.12
N THR A 118 -9.31 -16.99 -11.41
CA THR A 118 -8.06 -16.94 -10.66
C THR A 118 -7.49 -15.51 -10.57
N ARG A 119 -7.65 -14.74 -11.65
CA ARG A 119 -7.19 -13.34 -11.72
C ARG A 119 -7.94 -12.45 -10.75
N GLU A 120 -9.27 -12.54 -10.69
CA GLU A 120 -10.10 -11.75 -9.78
C GLU A 120 -9.80 -12.09 -8.32
N ALA A 121 -9.64 -13.38 -8.02
CA ALA A 121 -9.26 -13.83 -6.68
C ALA A 121 -7.93 -13.23 -6.22
N ILE A 122 -6.88 -13.30 -7.06
CA ILE A 122 -5.57 -12.72 -6.76
C ILE A 122 -5.69 -11.20 -6.57
N HIS A 123 -6.40 -10.52 -7.48
CA HIS A 123 -6.56 -9.09 -7.43
C HIS A 123 -7.30 -8.64 -6.15
N LEU A 124 -8.33 -9.38 -5.73
CA LEU A 124 -9.07 -9.09 -4.51
C LEU A 124 -8.19 -9.25 -3.26
N ILE A 125 -7.47 -10.38 -3.15
CA ILE A 125 -6.65 -10.71 -1.98
C ILE A 125 -5.51 -9.70 -1.81
N VAL A 126 -4.77 -9.43 -2.88
CA VAL A 126 -3.66 -8.46 -2.86
C VAL A 126 -4.19 -7.07 -2.53
N SER A 127 -5.31 -6.67 -3.14
CA SER A 127 -5.86 -5.35 -2.88
C SER A 127 -6.33 -5.17 -1.45
N ALA A 128 -7.02 -6.16 -0.89
CA ALA A 128 -7.48 -6.12 0.51
C ALA A 128 -6.30 -5.92 1.48
N GLY A 129 -5.21 -6.67 1.28
CA GLY A 129 -4.03 -6.55 2.12
C GLY A 129 -3.33 -5.20 2.01
N LEU A 130 -3.08 -4.72 0.78
CA LEU A 130 -2.38 -3.45 0.56
C LEU A 130 -3.20 -2.25 1.06
N VAL A 131 -4.51 -2.24 0.81
CA VAL A 131 -5.40 -1.16 1.27
C VAL A 131 -5.45 -1.12 2.79
N ALA A 132 -5.65 -2.27 3.46
CA ALA A 132 -5.69 -2.32 4.92
C ALA A 132 -4.37 -1.84 5.54
N ALA A 133 -3.23 -2.25 4.98
CA ALA A 133 -1.92 -1.80 5.44
C ALA A 133 -1.73 -0.29 5.23
N LEU A 134 -2.04 0.25 4.04
CA LEU A 134 -1.89 1.68 3.76
C LEU A 134 -2.78 2.56 4.64
N LEU A 135 -4.04 2.18 4.80
CA LEU A 135 -4.98 2.89 5.66
C LEU A 135 -4.50 2.87 7.11
N ARG A 136 -4.13 1.70 7.63
CA ARG A 136 -3.64 1.57 9.01
C ARG A 136 -2.38 2.39 9.23
N PHE A 137 -1.39 2.28 8.33
CA PHE A 137 -0.15 3.03 8.43
C PHE A 137 -0.42 4.54 8.42
N GLY A 138 -1.16 5.02 7.43
CA GLY A 138 -1.45 6.43 7.28
C GLY A 138 -2.28 7.00 8.44
N MET A 139 -3.22 6.23 9.01
CA MET A 139 -3.93 6.63 10.23
C MET A 139 -3.01 6.79 11.44
N LEU A 140 -2.09 5.85 11.65
CA LEU A 140 -1.15 5.90 12.76
C LEU A 140 -0.14 7.03 12.62
N GLU A 141 0.43 7.22 11.42
CA GLU A 141 1.35 8.32 11.13
C GLU A 141 0.67 9.69 11.26
N ARG A 142 -0.59 9.81 10.80
CA ARG A 142 -1.35 11.06 10.98
C ARG A 142 -1.60 11.39 12.44
N ARG A 143 -1.85 10.40 13.29
CA ARG A 143 -2.01 10.59 14.74
C ARG A 143 -0.71 10.99 15.43
N ALA A 144 0.43 10.51 14.93
CA ALA A 144 1.74 10.89 15.47
C ALA A 144 2.15 12.34 15.12
N HIS A 145 1.54 12.94 14.10
CA HIS A 145 1.83 14.29 13.61
C HIS A 145 0.68 15.29 13.81
N ALA A 146 -0.39 14.91 14.51
CA ALA A 146 -1.54 15.75 14.85
C ALA A 146 -1.38 16.31 16.25
#